data_AF-A0A2S2P829-F1
#
_entry.id   AF-A0A2S2P829-F1
#
_cell.length_a   1.000
_cell.length_b   1.000
_cell.length_c   1.000
_cell.angle_alpha   90.00
_cell.angle_beta   90.00
_cell.angle_gamma   90.00
#
_symmetry.space_group_name_H-M   'P 1'
#
loop_
_entity.id
_entity.type
_entity.pdbx_description
1 polymer ?
#
loop_
_entity_poly.entity_id
_entity_poly.type
_entity_poly.pdbx_seq_one_letter_code
_entity_poly.pdbx_strand_id
1 'polypeptide(L)'
;MMSMILLSMKFKACLLIQDHVAATYGAGLGYACVVDVGHRKTSVSCVEDGISQINTRIRLRYGGGNITQTFHWLLKKCSFPYHECNPMTNYYDALLLNQLKQDFCHLNLDRCGAVQKTVTVMKPTKRQVQYTIQV
;
A
#
# COMPACT_ATOMS: atom_id res chain seq x y z
N MET A 1 -5.52 -19.03 14.12
CA MET A 1 -4.70 -19.22 12.89
C MET A 1 -3.99 -20.56 12.91
N MET A 2 -3.15 -20.85 13.91
CA MET A 2 -2.44 -22.15 14.01
C MET A 2 -3.38 -23.36 13.99
N SER A 3 -4.49 -23.30 14.74
CA SER A 3 -5.52 -24.34 14.74
C SER A 3 -6.15 -24.56 13.36
N MET A 4 -6.46 -23.50 12.63
CA MET A 4 -6.99 -23.59 11.26
C MET A 4 -5.98 -24.28 10.32
N ILE A 5 -4.71 -23.89 10.39
CA ILE A 5 -3.66 -24.45 9.52
C ILE A 5 -3.41 -25.93 9.83
N LEU A 6 -3.25 -26.28 11.11
CA LEU A 6 -2.88 -27.65 11.51
C LEU A 6 -4.07 -28.61 11.56
N LEU A 7 -5.23 -28.16 12.06
CA LEU A 7 -6.38 -29.04 12.31
C LEU A 7 -7.38 -29.02 11.14
N SER A 8 -7.77 -27.84 10.67
CA SER A 8 -8.78 -27.72 9.61
C SER A 8 -8.19 -28.02 8.23
N MET A 9 -7.04 -27.42 7.91
CA MET A 9 -6.35 -27.61 6.63
C MET A 9 -5.40 -28.82 6.63
N LYS A 10 -5.16 -29.44 7.80
CA LYS A 10 -4.34 -30.66 7.96
C LYS A 10 -2.90 -30.55 7.48
N PHE A 11 -2.28 -29.36 7.57
CA PHE A 11 -0.84 -29.24 7.34
C PHE A 11 -0.04 -29.96 8.43
N LYS A 12 1.04 -30.64 8.04
CA LYS A 12 1.89 -31.42 8.96
C LYS A 12 2.59 -30.56 10.03
N ALA A 13 2.99 -29.34 9.68
CA ALA A 13 3.70 -28.41 10.56
C ALA A 13 3.48 -26.95 10.12
N CYS A 14 3.72 -26.01 11.04
CA CYS A 14 3.63 -24.57 10.77
C CYS A 14 4.64 -23.81 11.65
N LEU A 15 5.35 -22.85 11.05
CA LEU A 15 6.32 -21.97 11.72
C LEU A 15 5.78 -20.53 11.71
N LEU A 16 5.92 -19.83 12.83
CA LEU A 16 5.61 -18.40 12.94
C LEU A 16 6.91 -17.60 13.03
N ILE A 17 7.01 -16.56 12.23
CA ILE A 17 8.11 -15.59 12.23
C ILE A 17 7.51 -14.18 12.26
N GLN A 18 8.17 -13.26 12.96
CA GLN A 18 7.77 -11.86 12.98
C GLN A 18 8.24 -11.16 11.70
N ASP A 19 7.38 -10.35 11.08
CA ASP A 19 7.66 -9.65 9.82
C ASP A 19 8.99 -8.87 9.83
N HIS A 20 9.29 -8.15 10.93
CA HIS A 20 10.54 -7.39 11.07
C HIS A 20 11.79 -8.29 11.07
N VAL A 21 11.72 -9.46 11.73
CA VAL A 21 12.81 -10.44 11.77
C VAL A 21 12.98 -11.15 10.43
N ALA A 22 11.86 -11.50 9.78
CA ALA A 22 11.89 -12.05 8.43
C ALA A 22 12.52 -11.08 7.43
N ALA A 23 12.23 -9.77 7.57
CA ALA A 23 12.83 -8.73 6.73
C ALA A 23 14.35 -8.63 6.91
N THR A 24 14.87 -8.72 8.15
CA THR A 24 16.32 -8.73 8.38
C THR A 24 17.00 -9.96 7.79
N TYR A 25 16.36 -11.13 7.84
CA TYR A 25 16.86 -12.33 7.17
C TYR A 25 16.87 -12.19 5.65
N GLY A 26 15.79 -11.67 5.07
CA GLY A 26 15.71 -11.40 3.64
C GLY A 26 16.74 -10.37 3.14
N ALA A 27 17.11 -9.41 3.99
CA ALA A 27 18.12 -8.40 3.71
C ALA A 27 19.56 -8.82 4.07
N GLY A 28 19.75 -9.94 4.78
CA GLY A 28 21.07 -10.40 5.23
C GLY A 28 21.70 -9.52 6.31
N LEU A 29 20.89 -8.86 7.15
CA LEU A 29 21.35 -7.95 8.20
C LEU A 29 21.20 -8.60 9.59
N GLY A 30 22.28 -8.58 10.39
CA GLY A 30 22.23 -9.06 11.78
C GLY A 30 21.47 -8.11 12.72
N TYR A 31 21.43 -6.82 12.37
CA TYR A 31 20.69 -5.79 13.10
C TYR A 31 20.15 -4.72 12.13
N ALA A 32 18.96 -4.19 12.40
CA ALA A 32 18.37 -3.08 11.64
C ALA A 32 17.17 -2.45 12.38
N CYS A 33 16.87 -1.18 12.07
CA CYS A 33 15.55 -0.62 12.31
C CYS A 33 14.68 -0.85 11.07
N VAL A 34 13.71 -1.76 11.18
CA VAL A 34 12.85 -2.15 10.05
C VAL A 34 11.59 -1.29 10.08
N VAL A 35 11.30 -0.61 8.97
CA VAL A 35 10.07 0.14 8.73
C VAL A 35 9.26 -0.57 7.64
N ASP A 36 8.21 -1.28 8.04
CA ASP A 36 7.26 -1.95 7.14
C ASP A 36 6.08 -1.02 6.84
N VAL A 37 6.05 -0.43 5.64
CA VAL A 37 4.97 0.43 5.15
C VAL A 37 3.97 -0.39 4.33
N GLY A 38 2.95 -0.91 5.00
CA GLY A 38 1.89 -1.69 4.37
C GLY A 38 0.73 -0.85 3.83
N HIS A 39 -0.34 -1.52 3.38
CA HIS A 39 -1.54 -0.84 2.88
C HIS A 39 -2.37 -0.16 3.99
N ARG A 40 -2.55 -0.81 5.16
CA ARG A 40 -3.37 -0.30 6.28
C ARG A 40 -2.60 0.02 7.55
N LYS A 41 -1.36 -0.46 7.66
CA LYS A 41 -0.49 -0.25 8.82
C LYS A 41 0.89 0.13 8.34
N THR A 42 1.58 0.91 9.16
CA THR A 42 3.03 1.03 9.11
C THR A 42 3.55 0.53 10.45
N SER A 43 4.51 -0.38 10.44
CA SER A 43 5.14 -0.88 11.67
C SER A 43 6.64 -0.62 11.67
N VAL A 44 7.16 -0.31 12.85
CA VAL A 44 8.58 -0.03 13.07
C VAL A 44 9.06 -0.92 14.21
N SER A 45 10.24 -1.50 14.07
CA SER A 45 10.93 -2.19 15.16
C SER A 45 12.43 -2.23 14.90
N CYS A 46 13.23 -2.06 15.95
CA CYS A 46 14.61 -2.49 15.93
C CYS A 46 14.68 -4.01 16.08
N VAL A 47 15.52 -4.64 15.28
CA VAL A 47 15.84 -6.07 15.31
C VAL A 47 17.35 -6.20 15.52
N GLU A 48 17.74 -7.11 16.39
CA GLU A 48 19.13 -7.44 16.70
C GLU A 48 19.21 -8.95 16.92
N ASP A 49 20.14 -9.62 16.23
CA ASP A 49 20.39 -11.06 16.30
C ASP A 49 19.13 -11.92 16.15
N GLY A 50 18.25 -11.53 15.21
CA GLY A 50 17.00 -12.23 14.93
C GLY A 50 15.88 -11.96 15.96
N ILE A 51 16.05 -10.99 16.85
CA ILE A 51 15.09 -10.66 17.90
C ILE A 51 14.58 -9.22 17.71
N SER A 52 13.26 -9.07 17.54
CA SER A 52 12.61 -7.76 17.55
C SER A 52 12.49 -7.22 18.98
N GLN A 53 13.12 -6.08 19.26
CA GLN A 53 13.18 -5.48 20.59
C GLN A 53 11.82 -4.88 20.99
N ILE A 54 11.21 -5.40 22.06
CA ILE A 54 9.82 -5.08 22.46
C ILE A 54 9.60 -3.58 22.64
N ASN A 55 10.52 -2.89 23.32
CA ASN A 55 10.41 -1.46 23.64
C ASN A 55 10.55 -0.53 22.41
N THR A 56 10.93 -1.08 21.25
CA THR A 56 11.12 -0.31 20.01
C THR A 56 9.96 -0.48 19.03
N ARG A 57 8.99 -1.34 19.36
CA ARG A 57 7.88 -1.69 18.46
C ARG A 57 6.85 -0.56 18.41
N ILE A 58 6.71 0.07 17.26
CA ILE A 58 5.71 1.10 17.00
C ILE A 58 4.75 0.59 15.92
N ARG A 59 3.45 0.86 16.10
CA ARG A 59 2.43 0.56 15.11
C ARG A 59 1.59 1.80 14.82
N LEU A 60 1.68 2.26 13.58
CA LEU A 60 0.92 3.38 13.06
C LEU A 60 -0.26 2.87 12.23
N ARG A 61 -1.43 3.46 12.45
CA ARG A 61 -2.70 3.04 11.80
C ARG A 61 -2.91 3.73 10.45
N TYR A 62 -1.84 3.88 9.68
CA TYR A 62 -1.90 4.39 8.32
C TYR A 62 -0.87 3.72 7.42
N GLY A 63 -1.11 3.79 6.11
CA GLY A 63 -0.21 3.24 5.11
C GLY A 63 -0.64 3.63 3.69
N GLY A 64 -0.30 2.79 2.72
CA GLY A 64 -0.55 3.05 1.30
C GLY A 64 -2.01 3.30 0.92
N GLY A 65 -2.98 2.77 1.68
CA GLY A 65 -4.40 3.02 1.47
C GLY A 65 -4.82 4.44 1.84
N ASN A 66 -4.27 4.99 2.93
CA ASN A 66 -4.49 6.38 3.30
C ASN A 66 -3.85 7.33 2.27
N ILE A 67 -2.67 6.98 1.75
CA ILE A 67 -2.05 7.73 0.65
C ILE A 67 -2.96 7.72 -0.59
N THR A 68 -3.52 6.56 -0.97
CA THR A 68 -4.49 6.47 -2.08
C THR A 68 -5.72 7.35 -1.84
N GLN A 69 -6.25 7.38 -0.62
CA GLN A 69 -7.40 8.20 -0.27
C GLN A 69 -7.10 9.69 -0.33
N THR A 70 -5.96 10.13 0.22
CA THR A 70 -5.51 11.52 0.16
C THR A 70 -5.26 11.96 -1.26
N PHE A 71 -4.62 11.11 -2.08
CA PHE A 71 -4.38 11.40 -3.49
C PHE A 71 -5.69 11.56 -4.27
N HIS A 72 -6.67 10.68 -4.05
CA HIS A 72 -8.00 10.81 -4.64
C HIS A 72 -8.69 12.12 -4.23
N TRP A 73 -8.56 12.52 -2.96
CA TRP A 73 -9.10 13.81 -2.49
C TRP A 73 -8.43 15.00 -3.18
N LEU A 74 -7.11 14.98 -3.35
CA LEU A 74 -6.36 16.01 -4.08
C LEU A 74 -6.80 16.08 -5.55
N LEU A 75 -6.89 14.94 -6.23
CA LEU A 75 -7.40 14.87 -7.60
C LEU A 75 -8.78 15.52 -7.72
N LYS A 76 -9.72 15.23 -6.80
CA LYS A 76 -11.05 15.87 -6.80
C LYS A 76 -10.98 17.39 -6.65
N LYS A 77 -10.03 17.92 -5.86
CA LYS A 77 -9.80 19.37 -5.74
C LYS A 77 -9.24 19.99 -7.02
N CYS A 78 -8.52 19.21 -7.81
CA CYS A 78 -8.01 19.58 -9.14
C CYS A 78 -8.96 19.19 -10.29
N SER A 79 -10.28 19.10 -10.03
CA SER A 79 -11.30 18.78 -11.03
C SER A 79 -11.12 17.44 -11.73
N PHE A 80 -10.82 16.37 -10.97
CA PHE A 80 -10.75 15.01 -11.49
C PHE A 80 -12.00 14.68 -12.34
N PRO A 81 -11.83 14.36 -13.64
CA PRO A 81 -12.93 14.31 -14.59
C PRO A 81 -13.78 13.04 -14.47
N TYR A 82 -13.30 12.03 -13.75
CA TYR A 82 -14.05 10.81 -13.48
C TYR A 82 -14.89 10.98 -12.20
N HIS A 83 -15.99 11.75 -12.32
CA HIS A 83 -16.78 12.23 -11.19
C HIS A 83 -17.50 11.13 -10.41
N GLU A 84 -17.93 10.05 -11.06
CA GLU A 84 -18.61 8.93 -10.41
C GLU A 84 -17.66 7.94 -9.72
N CYS A 85 -16.35 8.23 -9.70
CA CYS A 85 -15.36 7.39 -9.03
C CYS A 85 -15.67 7.22 -7.54
N ASN A 86 -15.92 5.98 -7.12
CA ASN A 86 -16.21 5.64 -5.75
C ASN A 86 -15.47 4.36 -5.29
N PRO A 87 -14.28 4.49 -4.67
CA PRO A 87 -13.49 3.33 -4.23
C PRO A 87 -14.11 2.55 -3.06
N MET A 88 -15.11 3.10 -2.36
CA MET A 88 -15.74 2.42 -1.22
C MET A 88 -16.77 1.38 -1.67
N THR A 89 -17.39 1.59 -2.83
CA THR A 89 -18.45 0.72 -3.36
C THR A 89 -18.02 -0.03 -4.62
N ASN A 90 -17.01 0.47 -5.35
CA ASN A 90 -16.56 -0.11 -6.61
C ASN A 90 -15.08 -0.54 -6.53
N TYR A 91 -14.85 -1.84 -6.64
CA TYR A 91 -13.52 -2.45 -6.64
C TYR A 91 -12.60 -1.92 -7.76
N TYR A 92 -13.14 -1.71 -8.97
CA TYR A 92 -12.35 -1.22 -10.11
C TYR A 92 -11.88 0.22 -9.88
N ASP A 93 -12.67 1.03 -9.18
CA ASP A 93 -12.28 2.40 -8.82
C ASP A 93 -11.18 2.39 -7.75
N ALA A 94 -11.28 1.49 -6.76
CA ALA A 94 -10.23 1.32 -5.77
C ALA A 94 -8.91 0.85 -6.40
N LEU A 95 -8.98 -0.08 -7.35
CA LEU A 95 -7.82 -0.56 -8.09
C LEU A 95 -7.20 0.56 -8.94
N LEU A 96 -8.03 1.27 -9.70
CA LEU A 96 -7.61 2.42 -10.51
C LEU A 96 -6.88 3.45 -9.63
N LEU A 97 -7.50 3.92 -8.55
CA LEU A 97 -6.89 4.93 -7.69
C LEU A 97 -5.58 4.45 -7.05
N ASN A 98 -5.48 3.18 -6.69
CA ASN A 98 -4.23 2.62 -6.20
C ASN A 98 -3.15 2.61 -7.28
N GLN A 99 -3.50 2.30 -8.52
CA GLN A 99 -2.60 2.38 -9.67
C GLN A 99 -2.16 3.82 -9.94
N LEU A 100 -3.10 4.78 -10.01
CA LEU A 100 -2.75 6.19 -10.24
C LEU A 100 -1.80 6.74 -9.17
N LYS A 101 -1.99 6.34 -7.91
CA LYS A 101 -1.04 6.67 -6.83
C LYS A 101 0.35 6.09 -7.13
N GLN A 102 0.44 4.81 -7.50
CA GLN A 102 1.73 4.17 -7.78
C GLN A 102 2.44 4.79 -9.00
N ASP A 103 1.68 5.23 -10.00
CA ASP A 103 2.21 5.78 -11.24
C ASP A 103 2.62 7.26 -11.12
N PHE A 104 1.89 8.05 -10.31
CA PHE A 104 2.04 9.51 -10.31
C PHE A 104 2.58 10.11 -9.01
N CYS A 105 2.38 9.49 -7.84
CA CYS A 105 2.95 10.02 -6.61
C CYS A 105 4.47 9.81 -6.59
N HIS A 106 5.22 10.83 -6.17
CA HIS A 106 6.65 10.75 -5.98
C HIS A 106 7.12 11.55 -4.77
N LEU A 107 8.34 11.25 -4.31
CA LEU A 107 9.05 12.00 -3.27
C LEU A 107 10.26 12.76 -3.83
N ASN A 108 10.38 12.86 -5.15
CA ASN A 108 11.46 13.61 -5.80
C ASN A 108 11.14 15.12 -5.75
N LEU A 109 12.01 15.89 -5.08
CA LEU A 109 11.86 17.34 -4.90
C LEU A 109 12.15 18.15 -6.16
N ASP A 110 12.91 17.60 -7.11
CA ASP A 110 13.27 18.28 -8.36
C ASP A 110 12.14 18.19 -9.40
N ARG A 111 11.19 17.26 -9.21
CA ARG A 111 9.98 17.18 -10.04
C ARG A 111 8.93 18.14 -9.49
N CYS A 112 8.74 19.26 -10.18
CA CYS A 112 7.80 20.31 -9.80
C CYS A 112 6.96 20.76 -11.00
N GLY A 113 5.85 21.44 -10.71
CA GLY A 113 4.93 21.97 -11.72
C GLY A 113 3.84 20.99 -12.13
N ALA A 114 2.83 21.54 -12.80
CA ALA A 114 1.68 20.78 -13.26
C ALA A 114 2.02 19.95 -14.50
N VAL A 115 1.69 18.65 -14.48
CA VAL A 115 1.89 17.77 -15.62
C VAL A 115 0.55 17.16 -16.05
N GLN A 116 0.28 17.20 -17.36
CA GLN A 116 -0.86 16.48 -17.91
C GLN A 116 -0.54 14.99 -18.06
N LYS A 117 -1.43 14.15 -17.54
CA LYS A 117 -1.35 12.69 -17.65
C LYS A 117 -2.65 12.15 -18.21
N THR A 118 -2.51 11.13 -19.05
CA THR A 118 -3.66 10.46 -19.64
C THR A 118 -3.96 9.20 -18.87
N VAL A 119 -5.19 9.08 -18.39
CA VAL A 119 -5.67 7.96 -17.59
C VAL A 119 -6.76 7.22 -18.35
N THR A 120 -6.64 5.90 -18.38
CA THR A 120 -7.66 5.03 -18.96
C THR A 120 -8.48 4.41 -17.84
N VAL A 121 -9.79 4.54 -17.91
CA VAL A 121 -10.74 3.89 -17.01
C VAL A 121 -11.37 2.70 -17.72
N MET A 122 -11.13 1.50 -17.18
CA MET A 122 -11.72 0.26 -17.67
C MET A 122 -12.73 -0.26 -16.65
N LYS A 123 -13.95 -0.55 -17.10
CA LYS A 123 -14.96 -1.26 -16.32
C LYS A 123 -15.43 -2.48 -17.11
N PRO A 124 -15.68 -3.64 -16.49
CA PRO A 124 -16.00 -4.88 -17.20
C PRO A 124 -17.17 -4.78 -18.19
N THR A 125 -18.15 -3.92 -17.89
CA THR A 125 -19.40 -3.79 -18.64
C THR A 125 -19.56 -2.45 -19.35
N LYS A 126 -18.58 -1.55 -19.28
CA LYS A 126 -18.63 -0.24 -19.95
C LYS A 126 -17.49 -0.11 -20.96
N ARG A 127 -17.70 0.73 -21.96
CA ARG A 127 -16.64 1.12 -22.90
C ARG A 127 -15.48 1.76 -22.12
N GLN A 128 -14.26 1.45 -22.54
CA GLN A 128 -13.05 2.10 -22.06
C GLN A 128 -13.16 3.61 -22.32
N VAL A 129 -12.98 4.41 -21.27
CA VAL A 129 -12.98 5.87 -21.37
C VAL A 129 -11.60 6.39 -20.99
N GLN A 130 -11.11 7.35 -21.78
CA GLN A 130 -9.83 7.99 -21.57
C GLN A 130 -10.06 9.41 -21.07
N TYR A 131 -9.34 9.79 -20.02
CA TYR A 131 -9.39 11.10 -19.41
C TYR A 131 -8.01 11.74 -19.41
N THR A 132 -7.95 13.06 -19.52
CA THR A 132 -6.73 13.83 -19.26
C THR A 132 -6.87 14.47 -17.89
N ILE A 133 -5.87 14.27 -17.03
CA ILE A 133 -5.82 14.82 -15.68
C ILE A 133 -4.57 15.66 -15.50
N GLN A 134 -4.65 16.64 -14.61
CA GLN A 134 -3.50 17.42 -14.16
C GLN A 134 -3.05 16.90 -12.80
N VAL A 135 -1.77 16.58 -12.69
CA VAL A 135 -1.12 16.04 -11.49
C VAL A 135 0.09 16.87 -11.13
#